data_AF-A0A2D8BB18-F1
#
_entry.id   AF-A0A2D8BB18-F1
#
_cell.length_a   1.000
_cell.length_b   1.000
_cell.length_c   1.000
_cell.angle_alpha   90.00
_cell.angle_beta   90.00
_cell.angle_gamma   90.00
#
_symmetry.space_group_name_H-M   'P 1'
#
loop_
_entity.id
_entity.type
_entity.pdbx_description
1 polymer ?
#
loop_
_entity_poly.entity_id
_entity_poly.type
_entity_poly.pdbx_seq_one_letter_code
_entity_poly.pdbx_strand_id
1 'polypeptide(L)'
;MAADVRMFGSTVALGINCLVYAGPDAMGVACALASGALASGLGYAIWYTALPALRSSTAATLQLLVPLLVAVAGVAWLDEPATLRLALAALAIVGGVALVVRGRR
;
A
#
# COMPACT_ATOMS: atom_id res chain seq x y z
N MET A 1 -5.38 -11.53 -12.79
CA MET A 1 -6.73 -11.22 -13.33
C MET A 1 -7.83 -12.10 -12.74
N ALA A 2 -7.83 -13.43 -12.90
CA ALA A 2 -8.87 -14.27 -12.29
C ALA A 2 -8.80 -14.34 -10.73
N ALA A 3 -7.59 -14.27 -10.17
CA ALA A 3 -7.37 -14.21 -8.71
C ALA A 3 -7.73 -12.82 -8.13
N ASP A 4 -7.40 -11.74 -8.83
CA ASP A 4 -7.76 -10.36 -8.45
C ASP A 4 -9.27 -10.17 -8.36
N VAL A 5 -10.03 -10.63 -9.37
CA VAL A 5 -11.49 -10.49 -9.40
C VAL A 5 -12.15 -11.30 -8.27
N ARG A 6 -11.63 -12.49 -7.97
CA ARG A 6 -12.12 -13.33 -6.86
C ARG A 6 -11.86 -12.68 -5.50
N MET A 7 -10.67 -12.12 -5.31
CA MET A 7 -10.29 -11.42 -4.09
C MET A 7 -11.17 -10.18 -3.88
N PHE A 8 -11.43 -9.41 -4.95
CA PHE A 8 -12.31 -8.25 -4.90
C PHE A 8 -13.75 -8.64 -4.53
N GLY A 9 -14.28 -9.70 -5.14
CA GLY A 9 -15.61 -10.24 -4.83
C GLY A 9 -15.74 -10.68 -3.38
N SER A 10 -14.73 -11.36 -2.81
CA SER A 10 -14.75 -11.78 -1.40
C SER A 10 -14.70 -10.60 -0.43
N THR A 11 -13.94 -9.54 -0.73
CA THR A 11 -13.85 -8.35 0.13
C THR A 11 -15.18 -7.59 0.15
N VAL A 12 -15.83 -7.44 -1.00
CA VAL A 12 -17.15 -6.80 -1.09
C VAL A 12 -18.21 -7.63 -0.36
N ALA A 13 -18.20 -8.96 -0.52
CA ALA A 13 -19.12 -9.85 0.17
C ALA A 13 -18.96 -9.80 1.70
N LEU A 14 -17.71 -9.78 2.20
CA LEU A 14 -17.42 -9.64 3.64
C LEU A 14 -17.85 -8.26 4.18
N GLY A 15 -17.64 -7.18 3.41
CA GLY A 15 -18.10 -5.85 3.77
C GLY A 15 -19.62 -5.74 3.90
N ILE A 16 -20.37 -6.30 2.94
CA ILE A 16 -21.84 -6.34 2.99
C ILE A 16 -22.31 -7.20 4.17
N ASN A 17 -21.71 -8.36 4.39
CA ASN A 17 -22.04 -9.23 5.52
C ASN A 17 -21.81 -8.50 6.86
N CYS A 18 -20.70 -7.78 7.00
CA CYS A 18 -20.41 -6.98 8.18
C CYS A 18 -21.46 -5.89 8.45
N LEU A 19 -21.89 -5.16 7.40
CA LEU A 19 -22.93 -4.13 7.50
C LEU A 19 -24.29 -4.70 7.93
N VAL A 20 -24.62 -5.91 7.49
CA VAL A 20 -25.88 -6.60 7.85
C VAL A 20 -25.84 -7.13 9.28
N TYR A 21 -24.69 -7.65 9.74
CA TYR A 21 -24.54 -8.21 11.09
C TYR A 21 -24.36 -7.15 12.19
N ALA A 22 -23.59 -6.08 11.92
CA ALA A 22 -23.27 -5.06 12.93
C ALA A 22 -24.33 -3.93 13.01
N GLY A 23 -25.12 -3.74 11.96
CA GLY A 23 -25.96 -2.56 11.80
C GLY A 23 -25.13 -1.31 11.44
N PRO A 24 -25.62 -0.44 10.54
CA PRO A 24 -24.87 0.75 10.15
C PRO A 24 -24.87 1.79 11.28
N ASP A 25 -23.76 1.85 12.01
CA ASP A 25 -23.46 2.96 12.91
C ASP A 25 -22.98 4.18 12.12
N ALA A 26 -23.61 5.34 12.32
CA ALA A 26 -23.30 6.57 11.60
C ALA A 26 -21.85 7.01 11.81
N MET A 27 -21.30 6.81 13.01
CA MET A 27 -19.90 7.11 13.31
C MET A 27 -18.97 6.12 12.61
N GLY A 28 -19.26 4.82 12.65
CA GLY A 28 -18.53 3.79 11.93
C GLY A 28 -18.46 4.04 10.42
N VAL A 29 -19.58 4.43 9.79
CA VAL A 29 -19.62 4.79 8.36
C VAL A 29 -18.76 6.03 8.09
N ALA A 30 -18.88 7.08 8.92
CA ALA A 30 -18.08 8.29 8.78
C ALA A 30 -16.56 7.99 8.90
N CYS A 31 -16.16 7.17 9.87
CA CYS A 31 -14.76 6.74 10.05
C CYS A 31 -14.25 5.88 8.88
N ALA A 32 -15.06 4.96 8.36
CA ALA A 32 -14.69 4.14 7.20
C ALA A 32 -14.47 4.99 5.94
N LEU A 33 -15.37 5.95 5.69
CA LEU A 33 -15.23 6.89 4.58
C LEU A 33 -14.03 7.82 4.77
N ALA A 34 -13.86 8.40 5.96
CA ALA A 34 -12.75 9.31 6.24
C ALA A 34 -11.40 8.61 6.11
N SER A 35 -11.23 7.43 6.71
CA SER A 35 -9.98 6.66 6.60
C SER A 35 -9.67 6.24 5.16
N GLY A 36 -10.67 5.76 4.41
CA GLY A 36 -10.50 5.41 2.99
C GLY A 36 -10.17 6.61 2.10
N ALA A 37 -10.88 7.73 2.29
CA ALA A 37 -10.66 8.96 1.53
C ALA A 37 -9.30 9.59 1.84
N LEU A 38 -8.87 9.61 3.11
CA LEU A 38 -7.57 10.13 3.51
C LEU A 38 -6.44 9.25 2.99
N ALA A 39 -6.51 7.92 3.20
CA ALA A 39 -5.46 7.01 2.73
C ALA A 39 -5.31 7.05 1.20
N SER A 40 -6.42 7.01 0.46
CA SER A 40 -6.41 7.06 -1.00
C SER A 40 -6.00 8.44 -1.52
N GLY A 41 -6.57 9.50 -0.95
CA GLY A 41 -6.31 10.88 -1.35
C GLY A 41 -4.86 11.28 -1.15
N LEU A 42 -4.26 10.95 0.00
CA LEU A 42 -2.84 11.23 0.28
C LEU A 42 -1.93 10.44 -0.68
N GLY A 43 -2.20 9.15 -0.88
CA GLY A 43 -1.42 8.32 -1.80
C GLY A 43 -1.43 8.89 -3.22
N TYR A 44 -2.60 9.29 -3.71
CA TYR A 44 -2.74 9.89 -5.04
C TYR A 44 -2.10 11.28 -5.14
N ALA A 45 -2.28 12.13 -4.14
CA ALA A 45 -1.67 13.47 -4.13
C ALA A 45 -0.15 13.39 -4.16
N ILE A 46 0.46 12.53 -3.32
CA ILE A 46 1.91 12.32 -3.31
C ILE A 46 2.39 11.73 -4.64
N TRP A 47 1.68 10.73 -5.18
CA TRP A 47 2.10 10.10 -6.42
C TRP A 47 2.03 11.06 -7.61
N TYR A 48 0.92 11.77 -7.79
CA TYR A 48 0.77 12.69 -8.92
C TYR A 48 1.60 13.96 -8.80
N THR A 49 2.01 14.36 -7.60
CA THR A 49 2.99 15.44 -7.44
C THR A 49 4.40 14.99 -7.79
N ALA A 50 4.79 13.75 -7.47
CA ALA A 50 6.10 13.20 -7.78
C ALA A 50 6.25 12.75 -9.25
N LEU A 51 5.18 12.20 -9.85
CA LEU A 51 5.20 11.58 -11.18
C LEU A 51 5.78 12.47 -12.30
N PRO A 52 5.48 13.78 -12.40
CA PRO A 52 6.03 14.65 -13.45
C PRO A 52 7.55 14.84 -13.37
N ALA A 53 8.13 14.68 -12.17
CA ALA A 53 9.57 14.82 -11.94
C ALA A 53 10.36 13.53 -12.19
N LEU A 54 9.69 12.41 -12.50
CA LEU A 54 10.28 11.09 -12.59
C LEU A 54 10.27 10.56 -14.02
N ARG A 55 11.40 9.99 -14.47
CA ARG A 55 11.42 9.18 -15.71
C ARG A 55 10.58 7.92 -15.48
N SER A 56 9.89 7.44 -16.52
CA SER A 56 9.03 6.24 -16.45
C SER A 56 9.73 5.02 -15.83
N SER A 57 11.00 4.78 -16.14
CA SER A 57 11.80 3.69 -15.56
C SER A 57 12.09 3.88 -14.06
N THR A 58 12.33 5.11 -13.61
CA THR A 58 12.52 5.42 -12.19
C THR A 58 11.22 5.25 -11.42
N ALA A 59 10.09 5.73 -11.97
CA ALA A 59 8.77 5.58 -11.37
C ALA A 59 8.42 4.09 -11.14
N ALA A 60 8.64 3.23 -12.14
CA ALA A 60 8.42 1.79 -12.01
C ALA A 60 9.30 1.15 -10.91
N THR A 61 10.55 1.61 -10.79
CA THR A 61 11.48 1.08 -9.77
C THR A 61 11.09 1.54 -8.37
N LEU A 62 10.64 2.79 -8.22
CA LEU A 62 10.14 3.31 -6.95
C LEU A 62 8.87 2.59 -6.48
N GLN A 63 8.09 2.00 -7.39
CA GLN A 63 6.92 1.20 -7.03
C GLN A 63 7.28 -0.02 -6.16
N LEU A 64 8.52 -0.52 -6.24
CA LEU A 64 9.02 -1.58 -5.36
C LEU A 64 9.15 -1.14 -3.90
N LEU A 65 9.21 0.17 -3.63
CA LEU A 65 9.25 0.70 -2.27
C LEU A 65 7.89 0.68 -1.59
N VAL A 66 6.77 0.67 -2.33
CA VAL A 66 5.41 0.62 -1.74
C VAL A 66 5.23 -0.56 -0.78
N PRO A 67 5.46 -1.83 -1.20
CA PRO A 67 5.34 -2.97 -0.29
C PRO A 67 6.34 -2.89 0.87
N LEU A 68 7.52 -2.32 0.67
CA LEU A 68 8.51 -2.12 1.74
C LEU A 68 8.00 -1.12 2.79
N LEU A 69 7.45 0.02 2.37
CA LEU A 69 6.90 1.03 3.28
C LEU A 69 5.75 0.47 4.11
N VAL A 70 4.85 -0.29 3.49
CA VAL A 70 3.74 -0.95 4.21
C VAL A 70 4.27 -1.97 5.21
N ALA A 71 5.27 -2.75 4.83
CA ALA A 71 5.87 -3.74 5.71
C ALA A 71 6.56 -3.10 6.94
N VAL A 72 7.29 -2.00 6.73
CA VAL A 72 7.90 -1.22 7.81
C VAL A 72 6.85 -0.59 8.72
N ALA A 73 5.78 -0.01 8.13
CA ALA A 73 4.67 0.52 8.91
C ALA A 73 3.98 -0.58 9.73
N GLY A 74 3.83 -1.79 9.20
CA GLY A 74 3.31 -2.94 9.95
C GLY A 74 4.16 -3.31 11.17
N VAL A 75 5.48 -3.38 11.02
CA VAL A 75 6.39 -3.64 12.15
C VAL A 75 6.32 -2.51 13.18
N ALA A 76 6.28 -1.25 12.74
CA ALA A 76 6.36 -0.09 13.63
C ALA A 76 5.03 0.28 14.33
N TRP A 77 3.89 0.13 13.64
CA TRP A 77 2.57 0.52 14.17
C TRP A 77 1.70 -0.66 14.60
N LEU A 78 1.87 -1.84 13.97
CA LEU A 78 1.06 -3.03 14.27
C LEU A 78 1.84 -4.07 15.09
N ASP A 79 3.07 -3.77 15.51
CA ASP A 79 3.97 -4.65 16.28
C ASP A 79 4.19 -6.02 15.61
N GLU A 80 4.14 -6.05 14.27
CA GLU A 80 4.39 -7.26 13.50
C GLU A 80 5.86 -7.71 13.66
N PRO A 81 6.12 -9.02 13.81
CA PRO A 81 7.48 -9.52 14.05
C PRO A 81 8.43 -9.18 12.90
N ALA A 82 9.52 -8.50 13.24
CA ALA A 82 10.62 -8.21 12.33
C ALA A 82 11.39 -9.50 12.00
N THR A 83 11.02 -10.15 10.90
CA THR A 83 11.68 -11.40 10.47
C THR A 83 12.95 -11.14 9.65
N LEU A 84 13.89 -12.09 9.68
CA LEU A 84 15.08 -12.04 8.82
C LEU A 84 14.73 -11.95 7.33
N ARG A 85 13.65 -12.63 6.91
CA ARG A 85 13.14 -12.56 5.53
C ARG A 85 12.77 -11.13 5.14
N LEU A 86 12.10 -10.40 6.04
CA LEU A 86 11.72 -9.00 5.83
C LEU A 86 12.97 -8.11 5.70
N ALA A 87 13.97 -8.31 6.57
CA ALA A 87 15.23 -7.57 6.52
C ALA A 87 15.99 -7.80 5.21
N LEU A 88 16.11 -9.06 4.77
CA LEU A 88 16.77 -9.40 3.50
C LEU A 88 16.01 -8.86 2.30
N ALA A 89 14.67 -8.94 2.30
CA ALA A 89 13.84 -8.38 1.25
C ALA A 89 13.98 -6.85 1.19
N ALA A 90 13.98 -6.16 2.33
CA ALA A 90 14.20 -4.72 2.41
C ALA A 90 15.56 -4.32 1.84
N LEU A 91 16.63 -5.03 2.21
CA LEU A 91 17.97 -4.81 1.66
C LEU A 91 18.01 -5.03 0.15
N ALA A 92 17.39 -6.09 -0.36
CA ALA A 92 17.34 -6.38 -1.79
C ALA A 92 16.59 -5.28 -2.57
N ILE A 93 15.45 -4.82 -2.05
CA ILE A 93 14.65 -3.74 -2.66
C ILE A 93 15.45 -2.44 -2.69
N VAL A 94 15.98 -2.00 -1.55
CA VAL A 94 16.73 -0.73 -1.45
C VAL A 94 18.01 -0.80 -2.29
N GLY A 95 18.73 -1.92 -2.25
CA GLY A 95 19.92 -2.15 -3.07
C GLY A 95 19.62 -2.11 -4.57
N GLY A 96 18.55 -2.77 -5.01
CA GLY A 96 18.11 -2.75 -6.41
C GLY A 96 17.71 -1.34 -6.88
N VAL A 97 16.91 -0.62 -6.08
CA VAL A 97 16.52 0.77 -6.37
C VAL A 97 17.76 1.67 -6.46
N ALA A 98 18.70 1.55 -5.52
CA ALA A 98 19.92 2.36 -5.51
C ALA A 98 20.80 2.12 -6.75
N LEU A 99 20.94 0.87 -7.19
CA LEU A 99 21.69 0.52 -8.41
C LEU A 99 21.05 1.14 -9.66
N VAL A 100 19.73 1.01 -9.82
CA VAL A 100 19.01 1.56 -10.99
C VAL A 100 19.08 3.08 -11.01
N VAL A 101 18.90 3.74 -9.86
CA VAL A 101 18.94 5.21 -9.80
C VAL A 101 20.35 5.74 -10.06
N ARG A 102 21.39 5.07 -9.55
CA ARG A 102 22.79 5.50 -9.70
C ARG A 102 23.35 5.24 -11.10
N GLY A 103 22.98 4.14 -11.75
CA GLY A 103 23.40 3.82 -13.12
C GLY A 103 22.69 4.64 -14.22
N ARG A 104 21.77 5.52 -13.86
CA ARG A 104 20.96 6.33 -14.79
C ARG A 104 21.21 7.85 -14.66
N ARG A 105 22.11 8.26 -13.75
CA ARG A 105 22.77 9.57 -13.82
C ARG A 105 23.85 9.52 -14.89
#